data_AF-A0A538RG00-F1
#
_entry.id   AF-A0A538RG00-F1
#
_cell.length_a   1.000
_cell.length_b   1.000
_cell.length_c   1.000
_cell.angle_alpha   90.00
_cell.angle_beta   90.00
_cell.angle_gamma   90.00
#
_symmetry.space_group_name_H-M   'P 1'
#
loop_
_entity.id
_entity.type
_entity.pdbx_description
1 polymer ?
#
loop_
_entity_poly.entity_id
_entity_poly.type
_entity_poly.pdbx_seq_one_letter_code
_entity_poly.pdbx_strand_id
1 'polypeptide(L)' 'MTGGDAMDAAAGLCAGCRHGRVIVSARGSTFWLCALGASDPRFPKYPRLPVVRCAGFTRRDDDEDDHRPSPPSR' A
#
# COMPACT_ATOMS: atom_id res chain seq x y z
N MET A 1 -11.70 -15.49 6.51
CA MET A 1 -11.89 -14.10 6.04
C MET A 1 -10.54 -13.59 5.55
N THR A 2 -10.04 -14.06 4.41
CA THR A 2 -8.67 -13.73 3.94
C THR A 2 -8.74 -13.30 2.48
N GLY A 3 -9.06 -12.03 2.27
CA GLY A 3 -9.08 -11.38 0.95
C GLY A 3 -8.13 -10.18 0.85
N GLY A 4 -7.40 -9.85 1.94
CA GLY A 4 -6.45 -8.74 2.00
C GLY A 4 -5.12 -9.07 1.32
N ASP A 5 -4.47 -10.16 1.77
CA ASP A 5 -3.10 -10.51 1.37
C ASP A 5 -2.88 -10.66 -0.14
N ALA A 6 -3.86 -11.22 -0.88
CA ALA A 6 -3.73 -11.40 -2.32
C ALA A 6 -3.72 -10.06 -3.08
N MET A 7 -4.45 -9.05 -2.59
CA MET A 7 -4.47 -7.72 -3.18
C MET A 7 -3.22 -6.93 -2.81
N ASP A 8 -2.64 -7.16 -1.62
CA ASP A 8 -1.35 -6.60 -1.24
C ASP A 8 -0.22 -7.15 -2.13
N ALA A 9 -0.21 -8.45 -2.39
CA ALA A 9 0.71 -9.06 -3.34
C ALA A 9 0.51 -8.50 -4.76
N ALA A 10 -0.74 -8.29 -5.20
CA ALA A 10 -1.06 -7.68 -6.48
C ALA A 10 -0.66 -6.20 -6.54
N ALA A 11 -0.70 -5.46 -5.43
CA ALA A 11 -0.33 -4.05 -5.40
C ALA A 11 1.19 -3.82 -5.47
N GLY A 12 2.01 -4.79 -5.02
CA GLY A 12 3.46 -4.70 -5.03
C GLY A 12 3.97 -3.64 -4.05
N LEU A 13 4.84 -2.74 -4.49
CA LEU A 13 5.34 -1.62 -3.66
C LEU A 13 4.20 -0.76 -3.13
N CYS A 14 3.11 -0.61 -3.88
CA CYS A 14 1.99 0.20 -3.45
C CYS A 14 1.31 -0.32 -2.18
N ALA A 15 1.39 -1.63 -1.88
CA ALA A 15 0.82 -2.25 -0.68
C ALA A 15 1.35 -1.65 0.62
N GLY A 16 2.68 -1.47 0.70
CA GLY A 16 3.36 -0.85 1.84
C GLY A 16 3.50 0.67 1.73
N CYS A 17 2.90 1.31 0.72
CA CYS A 17 3.07 2.73 0.49
C CYS A 17 2.08 3.57 1.33
N ARG A 18 2.57 4.63 1.98
CA ARG A 18 1.71 5.57 2.74
C ARG A 18 0.70 6.31 1.87
N HIS A 19 1.03 6.51 0.59
CA HIS A 19 0.17 7.20 -0.38
C HIS A 19 -0.82 6.27 -1.07
N GLY A 20 -0.61 4.96 -0.99
CA GLY A 20 -1.46 3.95 -1.60
C GLY A 20 -2.67 3.64 -0.74
N ARG A 21 -3.87 3.69 -1.32
CA ARG A 21 -5.13 3.34 -0.64
C ARG A 21 -5.94 2.37 -1.49
N VAL A 22 -6.53 1.36 -0.84
CA VAL A 22 -7.51 0.47 -1.47
C VAL A 22 -8.88 1.14 -1.50
N ILE A 23 -9.55 1.06 -2.65
CA ILE A 23 -10.92 1.50 -2.83
C ILE A 23 -11.75 0.30 -3.27
N VAL A 24 -12.80 0.02 -2.52
CA VAL A 24 -13.78 -1.02 -2.86
C VAL A 24 -14.95 -0.34 -3.56
N SER A 25 -15.24 -0.75 -4.79
CA SER A 25 -16.42 -0.31 -5.52
C SER A 25 -17.67 -1.02 -4.99
N ALA A 26 -18.84 -0.39 -5.13
CA ALA A 26 -20.12 -0.98 -4.75
C ALA A 26 -20.42 -2.33 -5.46
N ARG A 27 -19.73 -2.61 -6.57
CA ARG A 27 -19.82 -3.90 -7.31
C ARG A 27 -18.88 -4.99 -6.76
N GLY A 28 -18.16 -4.73 -5.68
CA GLY A 28 -17.20 -5.67 -5.07
C GLY A 28 -15.81 -5.68 -5.70
N SER A 29 -15.55 -4.86 -6.72
CA SER A 29 -14.22 -4.73 -7.32
C SER A 29 -13.32 -3.86 -6.45
N THR A 30 -12.12 -4.34 -6.17
CA THR A 30 -11.08 -3.63 -5.42
C THR A 30 -10.11 -2.93 -6.38
N PHE A 31 -9.82 -1.67 -6.12
CA PHE A 31 -8.88 -0.89 -6.92
C PHE A 31 -7.84 -0.21 -6.01
N TRP A 32 -6.63 -0.06 -6.52
CA TRP A 32 -5.59 0.70 -5.84
C TRP A 32 -5.56 2.14 -6.35
N LEU A 33 -5.64 3.09 -5.43
CA LEU A 33 -5.56 4.52 -5.71
C LEU A 33 -4.25 5.08 -5.14
N CYS A 34 -3.53 5.80 -5.99
CA CYS A 34 -2.36 6.56 -5.59
C CYS A 34 -2.78 8.01 -5.27
N ALA A 35 -2.69 8.40 -4.00
CA ALA A 35 -2.94 9.78 -3.59
C ALA A 35 -1.90 10.75 -4.17
N LEU A 36 -0.68 10.27 -4.43
CA LEU A 36 0.39 11.08 -5.03
C LEU A 36 0.01 11.59 -6.42
N GLY A 37 -0.69 10.78 -7.22
CA GLY A 37 -1.17 11.16 -8.56
C GLY A 37 -2.26 12.23 -8.55
N ALA A 38 -2.86 12.53 -7.38
CA ALA A 38 -3.76 13.66 -7.24
C ALA A 38 -3.00 14.99 -7.06
N SER A 39 -1.78 14.94 -6.51
CA SER A 39 -0.94 16.12 -6.27
C SER A 39 0.13 16.32 -7.34
N ASP A 40 0.67 15.23 -7.90
CA ASP A 40 1.72 15.25 -8.92
C ASP A 40 1.24 14.52 -10.19
N PRO A 41 1.07 15.22 -11.33
CA PRO A 41 0.60 14.63 -12.59
C PRO A 41 1.59 13.64 -13.21
N ARG A 42 2.83 13.55 -12.73
CA ARG A 42 3.80 12.52 -13.14
C ARG A 42 3.39 11.12 -12.69
N PHE A 43 2.50 11.01 -11.70
CA PHE A 43 2.03 9.74 -11.18
C PHE A 43 0.59 9.48 -11.62
N PRO A 44 0.28 8.31 -12.20
CA PRO A 44 -1.09 7.96 -12.52
C PRO A 44 -1.91 7.75 -11.24
N LYS A 45 -3.09 8.37 -11.16
CA LYS A 45 -4.05 8.19 -10.06
C LYS A 45 -4.41 6.71 -9.83
N TYR A 46 -4.49 5.95 -10.92
CA TYR A 46 -4.71 4.50 -10.92
C TYR A 46 -3.49 3.82 -11.55
N PRO A 47 -2.47 3.48 -10.75
CA PRO A 47 -1.28 2.82 -11.27
C PRO A 47 -1.62 1.41 -11.78
N ARG A 48 -0.90 0.96 -12.80
CA ARG A 48 -1.00 -0.41 -13.30
C ARG A 48 -0.30 -1.34 -12.32
N LEU A 49 -1.05 -2.29 -11.79
CA LEU A 49 -0.57 -3.27 -10.82
C LEU A 49 0.02 -4.51 -11.52
N PRO A 50 1.05 -5.17 -10.96
CA PRO A 50 1.78 -4.80 -9.74
C PRO A 50 2.80 -3.68 -9.94
N VAL A 51 2.85 -2.74 -9.00
CA VAL A 51 3.82 -1.63 -9.04
C VAL A 51 5.16 -2.13 -8.51
N VAL A 52 6.11 -2.34 -9.41
CA VAL A 52 7.47 -2.80 -9.07
C VAL A 52 8.48 -1.65 -8.95
N ARG A 53 8.17 -0.47 -9.47
CA ARG A 53 8.99 0.74 -9.35
C ARG A 53 8.09 1.97 -9.17
N CYS A 54 8.35 2.75 -8.14
CA CYS A 54 7.67 4.03 -7.90
C CYS A 54 8.67 5.01 -7.27
N ALA A 55 8.89 6.15 -7.94
CA ALA A 55 9.84 7.17 -7.47
C ALA A 55 9.35 7.91 -6.20
N GLY A 56 8.03 7.96 -5.98
CA GLY A 56 7.42 8.56 -4.78
C GLY A 56 6.97 7.53 -3.74
N PHE A 57 7.50 6.31 -3.80
CA PHE A 57 7.19 5.29 -2.79
C PHE A 57 7.72 5.73 -1.43
N THR A 58 6.84 5.78 -0.44
CA THR A 58 7.21 6.00 0.96
C THR A 58 6.60 4.88 1.79
N ARG A 59 7.44 4.14 2.52
CA ARG A 59 7.01 3.00 3.32
C ARG A 59 6.14 3.48 4.49
N ARG A 60 5.11 2.71 4.85
CA ARG A 60 4.30 2.98 6.05
C ARG A 60 5.05 2.64 7.34
N ASP A 61 5.94 1.64 7.29
CA ASP A 61 6.70 1.12 8.44
C ASP A 61 7.89 2.00 8.87
N ASP A 62 8.14 3.16 8.25
CA ASP A 62 9.13 4.11 8.77
C ASP A 62 8.74 4.69 10.16
N ASP A 63 7.57 4.33 10.69
CA ASP A 63 7.10 4.76 12.01
C ASP A 63 7.32 3.71 13.13
N GLU A 64 7.43 2.40 12.85
CA GLU A 64 7.34 1.37 13.91
C GLU A 64 8.22 0.12 13.66
N ASP A 65 9.50 0.29 13.34
CA ASP A 65 10.53 -0.67 13.80
C ASP A 65 11.03 -0.28 15.20
N ASP A 66 10.10 0.11 16.09
CA ASP A 66 10.27 0.20 17.55
C ASP A 66 9.28 -0.74 18.25
N HIS A 67 8.99 -1.91 17.68
CA HIS A 67 8.23 -2.91 18.42
C HIS A 67 8.71 -4.33 18.16
N ARG A 68 9.91 -4.62 18.67
CA ARG A 68 10.15 -5.95 19.24
C ARG A 68 9.54 -5.95 20.65
N PRO A 69 8.34 -6.53 20.89
CA PRO A 69 8.00 -6.89 22.25
C PRO A 69 9.00 -7.97 22.64
N SER A 70 9.94 -7.63 23.51
CA SER A 70 10.80 -8.62 24.13
C SER A 70 9.91 -9.50 25.01
N PRO A 71 9.78 -10.81 24.77
CA PRO A 71 9.02 -11.67 25.66
C PRO A 71 9.72 -11.75 27.03
N PRO A 72 8.97 -12.04 28.11
CA PRO A 72 9.32 -11.65 29.47
C PRO A 72 10.50 -12.46 30.02
N SER A 73 11.40 -11.79 30.75
CA SER A 73 12.38 -12.45 31.60
C SER A 73 11.84 -12.56 33.04
N ARG A 74 10.97 -13.54 33.32
CA ARG A 74 10.82 -14.24 34.62
C ARG A 74 9.66 -15.21 34.66
#